data_AF-A0A957P3C7-F1
#
_entry.id   AF-A0A957P3C7-F1
#
_cell.length_a   1.000
_cell.length_b   1.000
_cell.length_c   1.000
_cell.angle_alpha   90.00
_cell.angle_beta   90.00
_cell.angle_gamma   90.00
#
_symmetry.space_group_name_H-M   'P 1'
#
loop_
_entity.id
_entity.type
_entity.pdbx_description
1 polymer ?
#
loop_
_entity_poly.entity_id
_entity_poly.type
_entity_poly.pdbx_seq_one_letter_code
_entity_poly.pdbx_strand_id
1 'polypeptide(L)'
;LLHQADVVVAPSVPSSDGRREGIPVALMEAMGAGVPVIGSDLSGIPELIEDGVSGLLAPPGNVQAIAHALHRLIQQPELRHQFGQAGRQKVMQEFDLYKNAEILASCFTEDSYAA
;
A
#
# COMPACT_ATOMS: atom_id res chain seq x y z
N LEU A 1 2.37 8.30 15.57
CA LEU A 1 1.45 7.14 15.49
C LEU A 1 2.06 6.02 14.65
N LEU A 2 2.34 6.22 13.34
CA LEU A 2 2.87 5.17 12.47
C LEU A 2 4.21 4.57 12.94
N HIS A 3 5.20 5.38 13.30
CA HIS A 3 6.51 4.87 13.78
C HIS A 3 6.47 4.07 15.10
N GLN A 4 5.32 4.03 15.78
CA GLN A 4 5.11 3.23 16.99
C GLN A 4 4.23 2.00 16.72
N ALA A 5 3.70 1.84 15.51
CA ALA A 5 2.87 0.70 15.14
C ALA A 5 3.76 -0.45 14.65
N ASP A 6 3.42 -1.66 15.07
CA ASP A 6 4.08 -2.89 14.61
C ASP A 6 3.60 -3.33 13.22
N VAL A 7 2.32 -3.06 12.91
CA VAL A 7 1.61 -3.39 11.66
C VAL A 7 0.47 -2.38 11.47
N VAL A 8 0.18 -1.99 10.23
CA VAL A 8 -1.03 -1.23 9.86
C VAL A 8 -1.95 -2.10 9.01
N VAL A 9 -3.26 -2.04 9.27
CA VAL A 9 -4.26 -2.85 8.57
C VAL A 9 -5.31 -1.93 7.93
N ALA A 10 -5.59 -2.15 6.64
CA ALA A 10 -6.71 -1.54 5.92
C ALA A 10 -7.69 -2.64 5.45
N PRO A 11 -8.67 -3.00 6.29
CA PRO A 11 -9.62 -4.08 6.02
C PRO A 11 -10.80 -3.59 5.15
N SER A 12 -10.50 -2.95 4.01
CA SER A 12 -11.52 -2.33 3.16
C SER A 12 -12.49 -3.36 2.56
N VAL A 13 -13.76 -3.00 2.52
CA VAL A 13 -14.84 -3.80 1.91
C VAL A 13 -15.51 -3.00 0.79
N PRO A 14 -16.09 -3.67 -0.23
CA PRO A 14 -16.88 -2.98 -1.23
C PRO A 14 -18.02 -2.19 -0.58
N SER A 15 -18.19 -0.93 -0.97
CA SER A 15 -19.33 -0.14 -0.52
C SER A 15 -20.62 -0.62 -1.17
N SER A 16 -21.75 -0.49 -0.47
CA SER A 16 -23.08 -0.87 -0.97
C SER A 16 -23.53 -0.06 -2.20
N ASP A 17 -22.93 1.10 -2.42
CA ASP A 17 -23.18 1.97 -3.58
C ASP A 17 -22.16 1.77 -4.72
N GLY A 18 -21.31 0.73 -4.64
CA GLY A 18 -20.32 0.40 -5.67
C GLY A 18 -19.04 1.21 -5.62
N ARG A 19 -18.87 2.13 -4.67
CA ARG A 19 -17.60 2.83 -4.44
C ARG A 19 -16.51 1.83 -4.05
N ARG A 20 -15.30 2.10 -4.53
CA ARG A 20 -14.12 1.29 -4.28
C ARG A 20 -12.97 2.18 -3.83
N GLU A 21 -12.06 1.56 -3.09
CA GLU A 21 -10.84 2.21 -2.63
C GLU A 21 -9.91 2.45 -3.83
N GLY A 22 -9.38 3.67 -3.94
CA GLY A 22 -8.24 3.93 -4.83
C GLY A 22 -6.96 3.35 -4.22
N ILE A 23 -5.84 4.02 -4.41
CA ILE A 23 -4.63 3.71 -3.64
C ILE A 23 -4.76 4.40 -2.27
N PRO A 24 -4.80 3.65 -1.14
CA PRO A 24 -5.01 4.26 0.16
C PRO A 24 -3.75 5.00 0.60
N VAL A 25 -3.85 6.32 0.80
CA VAL A 25 -2.75 7.14 1.28
C VAL A 25 -2.26 6.66 2.65
N ALA A 26 -3.15 6.20 3.54
CA ALA A 26 -2.75 5.70 4.85
C ALA A 26 -1.84 4.46 4.78
N LEU A 27 -2.05 3.58 3.79
CA LEU A 27 -1.14 2.43 3.55
C LEU A 27 0.18 2.90 2.95
N MET A 28 0.13 3.88 2.04
CA MET A 28 1.32 4.48 1.44
C MET A 28 2.20 5.16 2.50
N GLU A 29 1.60 5.90 3.44
CA GLU A 29 2.28 6.52 4.58
C GLU A 29 2.91 5.47 5.50
N ALA A 30 2.18 4.39 5.82
CA ALA A 30 2.69 3.30 6.64
C ALA A 30 3.91 2.61 5.98
N MET A 31 3.77 2.26 4.70
CA MET A 31 4.86 1.68 3.92
C MET A 31 6.05 2.64 3.83
N GLY A 32 5.82 3.92 3.53
CA GLY A 32 6.88 4.95 3.51
C GLY A 32 7.59 5.13 4.85
N ALA A 33 6.87 4.94 5.96
CA ALA A 33 7.43 4.94 7.31
C ALA A 33 8.21 3.65 7.67
N GLY A 34 8.23 2.65 6.78
CA GLY A 34 8.86 1.35 7.01
C GLY A 34 8.04 0.40 7.88
N VAL A 35 6.73 0.63 8.00
CA VAL A 35 5.80 -0.20 8.78
C VAL A 35 5.14 -1.21 7.83
N PRO A 36 5.17 -2.51 8.13
CA PRO A 36 4.51 -3.51 7.29
C PRO A 36 2.99 -3.31 7.31
N VAL A 37 2.37 -3.62 6.16
CA VAL A 37 0.93 -3.41 5.95
C VAL A 37 0.19 -4.70 5.64
N ILE A 38 -1.07 -4.75 6.05
CA ILE A 38 -2.05 -5.75 5.60
C ILE A 38 -3.20 -5.00 4.93
N GLY A 39 -3.49 -5.32 3.67
CA GLY A 39 -4.57 -4.71 2.90
C GLY A 39 -5.61 -5.73 2.46
N SER A 40 -6.81 -5.27 2.16
CA SER A 40 -7.77 -6.09 1.42
C SER A 40 -7.39 -6.18 -0.05
N ASP A 41 -7.54 -7.35 -0.66
CA ASP A 41 -7.39 -7.56 -2.11
C ASP A 41 -8.58 -6.92 -2.84
N LEU A 42 -8.55 -5.58 -2.94
CA LEU A 42 -9.64 -4.77 -3.45
C LEU A 42 -9.13 -3.50 -4.16
N SER A 43 -9.55 -3.34 -5.41
CA SER A 43 -9.30 -2.17 -6.25
C SER A 43 -7.85 -1.69 -6.27
N GLY A 44 -7.52 -0.50 -5.75
CA GLY A 44 -6.16 0.06 -5.86
C GLY A 44 -5.18 -0.46 -4.81
N ILE A 45 -5.63 -1.27 -3.84
CA ILE A 45 -4.76 -1.81 -2.78
C ILE A 45 -3.68 -2.75 -3.34
N PRO A 46 -3.98 -3.71 -4.24
CA PRO A 46 -2.97 -4.60 -4.84
C PRO A 46 -1.98 -3.90 -5.77
N GLU A 47 -2.28 -2.69 -6.25
CA GLU A 47 -1.32 -1.89 -7.02
C GLU A 47 -0.18 -1.39 -6.09
N LEU A 48 -0.55 -1.02 -4.86
CA LEU A 48 0.40 -0.56 -3.84
C LEU A 48 1.11 -1.72 -3.14
N ILE A 49 0.38 -2.77 -2.74
CA ILE A 49 0.92 -3.90 -1.96
C ILE A 49 1.22 -5.08 -2.87
N GLU A 50 2.46 -5.53 -2.87
CA GLU A 50 2.85 -6.83 -3.43
C GLU A 50 2.78 -7.91 -2.34
N ASP A 51 1.83 -8.83 -2.49
CA ASP A 51 1.54 -9.86 -1.49
C ASP A 51 2.74 -10.77 -1.22
N GLY A 52 3.10 -10.91 0.06
CA GLY A 52 4.23 -11.72 0.50
C GLY A 52 5.60 -11.07 0.26
N VAL A 53 5.66 -9.84 -0.26
CA VAL A 53 6.90 -9.12 -0.55
C VAL A 53 6.98 -7.80 0.22
N SER A 54 6.00 -6.91 0.01
CA SER A 54 5.95 -5.58 0.64
C SER A 54 4.80 -5.41 1.65
N GLY A 55 3.97 -6.45 1.78
CA GLY A 55 2.87 -6.54 2.72
C GLY A 55 2.12 -7.86 2.54
N LEU A 56 0.92 -7.95 3.11
CA LEU A 56 0.02 -9.08 2.91
C LEU A 56 -1.34 -8.63 2.40
N LEU A 57 -1.93 -9.40 1.50
CA LEU A 57 -3.30 -9.21 1.03
C LEU A 57 -4.25 -10.25 1.63
N ALA A 58 -5.46 -9.82 1.94
CA ALA A 58 -6.54 -10.68 2.44
C ALA A 58 -7.83 -10.44 1.65
N PRO A 59 -8.67 -11.48 1.41
CA PRO A 59 -9.95 -11.28 0.76
C PRO A 59 -10.82 -10.24 1.52
N PRO A 60 -11.53 -9.34 0.82
CA PRO A 60 -12.38 -8.33 1.46
C PRO A 60 -13.43 -8.94 2.39
N GLY A 61 -13.56 -8.38 3.60
CA GLY A 61 -14.51 -8.86 4.62
C GLY A 61 -14.13 -10.19 5.29
N ASN A 62 -13.01 -10.81 4.91
CA ASN A 62 -12.57 -12.05 5.51
C ASN A 62 -11.74 -11.79 6.79
N VAL A 63 -12.44 -11.71 7.92
CA VAL A 63 -11.85 -11.52 9.25
C VAL A 63 -10.78 -12.59 9.56
N GLN A 64 -11.02 -13.84 9.17
CA GLN A 64 -10.08 -14.93 9.47
C GLN A 64 -8.79 -14.80 8.68
N ALA A 65 -8.85 -14.40 7.41
CA ALA A 65 -7.65 -14.16 6.62
C ALA A 65 -6.79 -13.03 7.23
N ILE A 66 -7.42 -11.95 7.67
CA ILE A 66 -6.74 -10.83 8.33
C ILE A 66 -6.11 -11.28 9.66
N ALA A 67 -6.84 -12.05 10.47
CA ALA A 67 -6.33 -12.59 11.72
C ALA A 67 -5.10 -13.49 11.51
N HIS A 68 -5.11 -14.34 10.48
CA HIS A 68 -3.95 -15.16 10.12
C HIS A 68 -2.76 -14.31 9.65
N ALA A 69 -3.00 -13.28 8.83
CA ALA A 69 -1.96 -12.36 8.38
C ALA A 69 -1.31 -11.60 9.56
N LEU A 70 -2.13 -11.09 10.49
CA LEU A 70 -1.66 -10.47 11.73
C LEU A 70 -0.85 -11.46 12.56
N HIS A 71 -1.36 -12.68 12.76
CA HIS A 71 -0.67 -13.71 13.53
C HIS A 71 0.69 -14.03 12.93
N ARG A 72 0.79 -14.16 11.60
CA ARG A 72 2.06 -14.38 10.90
C ARG A 72 3.08 -13.27 11.19
N LEU A 73 2.67 -12.01 11.10
CA LEU A 73 3.56 -10.86 11.35
C LEU A 73 3.93 -10.71 12.83
N ILE A 74 3.03 -11.05 13.76
CA ILE A 74 3.32 -11.06 15.20
C ILE A 74 4.37 -12.13 15.53
N GLN A 75 4.25 -13.33 14.95
CA GLN A 75 5.16 -14.45 15.22
C GLN A 75 6.51 -14.31 14.51
N GLN A 76 6.62 -13.47 13.48
CA GLN A 76 7.82 -13.34 12.65
C GLN A 76 8.29 -11.88 12.58
N PRO A 77 9.00 -11.36 13.61
CA PRO A 77 9.52 -10.00 13.62
C PRO A 77 10.39 -9.66 12.39
N GLU A 78 11.14 -10.64 11.89
CA GLU A 78 12.05 -10.42 10.77
C GLU A 78 11.28 -10.21 9.46
N LEU A 79 10.13 -10.88 9.34
CA LEU A 79 9.21 -10.68 8.23
C LEU A 79 8.60 -9.27 8.28
N ARG A 80 8.29 -8.75 9.48
CA ARG A 80 7.85 -7.36 9.63
C ARG A 80 8.91 -6.38 9.16
N HIS A 81 10.17 -6.62 9.53
CA HIS A 81 11.26 -5.76 9.09
C HIS A 81 11.45 -5.82 7.57
N GLN A 82 11.46 -7.02 6.99
CA GLN A 82 11.60 -7.24 5.56
C GLN A 82 10.49 -6.55 4.78
N PHE A 83 9.23 -6.76 5.16
CA PHE A 83 8.08 -6.16 4.48
C PHE A 83 8.06 -4.65 4.64
N GLY A 84 8.40 -4.12 5.82
CA GLY A 84 8.53 -2.69 6.04
C GLY A 84 9.59 -2.04 5.14
N GLN A 85 10.77 -2.68 5.00
CA GLN A 85 11.83 -2.19 4.11
C GLN A 85 11.41 -2.24 2.64
N ALA A 86 10.85 -3.37 2.18
CA ALA A 86 10.39 -3.54 0.81
C ALA A 86 9.26 -2.55 0.47
N GLY A 87 8.29 -2.37 1.37
CA GLY A 87 7.21 -1.41 1.21
C GLY A 87 7.71 0.03 1.12
N ARG A 88 8.65 0.40 1.99
CA ARG A 88 9.28 1.73 1.92
C ARG A 88 9.99 1.96 0.60
N GLN A 89 10.77 0.99 0.16
CA GLN A 89 11.50 1.08 -1.10
C GLN A 89 10.54 1.25 -2.29
N LYS A 90 9.48 0.45 -2.33
CA LYS A 90 8.43 0.57 -3.36
C LYS A 90 7.80 1.97 -3.38
N VAL A 91 7.39 2.48 -2.22
CA VAL A 91 6.81 3.84 -2.13
C VAL A 91 7.78 4.91 -2.61
N MET A 92 9.06 4.85 -2.23
CA MET A 92 10.07 5.82 -2.66
C MET A 92 10.39 5.75 -4.16
N GLN A 93 10.17 4.59 -4.78
CA GLN A 93 10.46 4.36 -6.20
C GLN A 93 9.28 4.75 -7.09
N GLU A 94 8.06 4.36 -6.71
CA GLU A 94 6.88 4.40 -7.58
C GLU A 94 5.83 5.44 -7.15
N PHE A 95 5.84 5.86 -5.89
CA PHE A 95 4.81 6.72 -5.30
C PHE A 95 5.36 8.03 -4.73
N ASP A 96 6.59 8.38 -5.09
CA ASP A 96 7.20 9.64 -4.68
C ASP A 96 6.47 10.83 -5.32
N LEU A 97 6.04 11.77 -4.47
CA LEU A 97 5.26 12.94 -4.89
C LEU A 97 5.99 13.78 -5.94
N TYR A 98 7.29 14.04 -5.74
CA TYR A 98 8.03 14.94 -6.61
C TYR A 98 8.28 14.31 -7.97
N LYS A 99 8.69 13.03 -7.98
CA LYS A 99 8.85 12.28 -9.24
C LYS A 99 7.55 12.18 -10.02
N ASN A 100 6.45 11.85 -9.35
CA ASN A 100 5.17 11.69 -10.02
C ASN A 100 4.60 13.03 -10.50
N ALA A 101 4.82 14.12 -9.75
CA ALA A 101 4.46 15.46 -10.20
C ALA A 101 5.28 15.90 -11.44
N GLU A 102 6.56 15.56 -11.50
CA GLU A 102 7.42 15.84 -12.66
C GLU A 102 6.97 15.06 -13.91
N ILE A 103 6.71 13.76 -13.77
CA ILE A 103 6.17 12.92 -14.85
C ILE A 103 4.81 13.46 -15.33
N LEU A 104 3.92 13.81 -14.40
CA LEU A 104 2.62 14.37 -14.75
C LEU A 104 2.78 15.71 -15.49
N ALA A 105 3.69 16.58 -15.04
CA ALA A 105 3.96 17.85 -15.70
C ALA A 105 4.52 17.67 -17.12
N SER A 106 5.38 16.66 -17.34
CA SER A 106 5.98 16.42 -18.66
C SER A 106 4.93 16.10 -19.73
N CYS A 107 3.86 15.39 -19.37
CA CYS A 107 2.74 15.11 -20.28
C CYS A 107 2.04 16.36 -20.80
N PHE A 108 2.05 17.48 -20.07
CA PHE A 108 1.47 18.75 -20.55
C PHE A 108 2.45 19.57 -21.39
N THR A 109 3.75 19.30 -21.27
CA THR A 109 4.79 20.00 -22.04
C THR A 109 5.12 19.33 -23.38
N GLU A 110 4.90 18.01 -23.50
CA GLU A 110 5.26 17.24 -24.70
C GLU A 110 4.28 17.41 -25.89
N ASP A 111 3.02 17.83 -25.67
CA ASP A 111 2.01 17.98 -26.75
C ASP A 111 1.53 19.42 -27.03
N SER A 112 2.21 20.44 -26.47
CA SER A 112 1.76 21.84 -26.61
C SER A 112 2.28 22.61 -27.84
N TYR A 113 3.08 22.00 -28.73
CA TYR A 113 3.66 22.69 -29.90
C TYR A 113 3.87 21.82 -31.16
N ALA A 114 3.04 20.81 -31.41
CA ALA A 114 2.94 20.17 -32.72
C ALA A 114 1.67 20.66 -33.43
N ALA A 115 1.70 21.91 -33.89
CA ALA A 115 0.73 22.50 -34.81
C ALA A 115 1.45 23.05 -36.04
#